data_AF-A0ABD1B8E6-F1
#
_entry.id   AF-A0ABD1B8E6-F1
#
_cell.length_a   1.000
_cell.length_b   1.000
_cell.length_c   1.000
_cell.angle_alpha   90.00
_cell.angle_beta   90.00
_cell.angle_gamma   90.00
#
_symmetry.space_group_name_H-M   'P 1'
#
loop_
_entity.id
_entity.type
_entity.pdbx_description
1 polymer ?
#
loop_
_entity_poly.entity_id
_entity_poly.type
_entity_poly.pdbx_seq_one_letter_code
_entity_poly.pdbx_strand_id
1 'polypeptide(L)'
;MKKTMEDPSKIMRKSIHTFLRNYHRVTTAAAVALPFSAGLLLSQPFFSSSSSSLHTRFNTLFRGAGFSSSLDFFNILSLKLAQTLSSSVFTLPFSLTFLLFSKAYVIKLLSNNHSADSSVYYLRLLKTYVCNFFLLISANASAFALFFLAFNALEAFGFSSRNFNNFLSVSSAIIYSIIIANAFVITNLALVSSPSSSSGGYTSILKACLLIRGRSSTALALALPTNLGLAGVEALFQYRVVSSYYKGDRDITSIALEGTFIAYLYALFLVLDTIVNFLFYQSCIKNEEDQKIGIEDEYSIKIQICEIENTKIHIKGSKSYQEVL
;
A
#
# COMPACT_ATOMS: atom_id res chain seq x y z
N MET A 1 28.51 -8.51 7.03
CA MET A 1 27.69 -9.31 6.07
C MET A 1 26.32 -8.65 5.98
N LYS A 2 25.92 -8.10 4.82
CA LYS A 2 24.68 -7.32 4.68
C LYS A 2 23.48 -8.28 4.78
N LYS A 3 22.84 -8.36 5.94
CA LYS A 3 21.67 -9.22 6.16
C LYS A 3 20.57 -8.79 5.19
N THR A 4 20.24 -9.67 4.26
CA THR A 4 19.24 -9.43 3.22
C THR A 4 17.85 -9.44 3.86
N MET A 5 17.01 -8.50 3.43
CA MET A 5 15.60 -8.42 3.86
C MET A 5 14.91 -9.76 3.63
N GLU A 6 13.96 -10.12 4.52
CA GLU A 6 13.18 -11.34 4.38
C GLU A 6 12.54 -11.43 2.99
N ASP A 7 12.66 -12.60 2.34
CA ASP A 7 12.12 -12.81 1.01
C ASP A 7 10.61 -12.52 0.97
N PRO A 8 10.09 -11.80 -0.04
CA PRO A 8 8.66 -11.52 -0.18
C PRO A 8 7.80 -12.80 -0.08
N SER A 9 8.27 -13.90 -0.67
CA SER A 9 7.61 -15.20 -0.61
C SER A 9 7.45 -15.73 0.82
N LYS A 10 8.46 -15.55 1.69
CA LYS A 10 8.40 -15.97 3.09
C LYS A 10 7.37 -15.16 3.86
N ILE A 11 7.33 -13.85 3.65
CA ILE A 11 6.33 -12.96 4.28
C ILE A 11 4.93 -13.32 3.80
N MET A 12 4.74 -13.55 2.49
CA MET A 12 3.45 -13.96 1.93
C MET A 12 2.98 -15.31 2.51
N ARG A 13 3.86 -16.32 2.54
CA ARG A 13 3.55 -17.63 3.15
C ARG A 13 3.16 -17.51 4.61
N LYS A 14 3.88 -16.69 5.38
CA LYS A 14 3.56 -16.42 6.79
C LYS A 14 2.21 -15.69 6.93
N SER A 15 1.88 -14.80 6.01
CA SER A 15 0.60 -14.08 5.97
C SER A 15 -0.56 -15.03 5.76
N ILE A 16 -0.46 -15.92 4.76
CA ILE A 16 -1.45 -16.98 4.49
C ILE A 16 -1.57 -17.91 5.69
N HIS A 17 -0.46 -18.36 6.26
CA HIS A 17 -0.48 -19.20 7.45
C HIS A 17 -1.16 -18.50 8.65
N THR A 18 -0.89 -17.21 8.86
CA THR A 18 -1.51 -16.41 9.93
C THR A 18 -3.01 -16.23 9.73
N PHE A 19 -3.42 -16.00 8.48
CA PHE A 19 -4.82 -15.93 8.06
C PHE A 19 -5.54 -17.25 8.38
N LEU A 20 -4.98 -18.39 7.96
CA LEU A 20 -5.57 -19.71 8.19
C LEU A 20 -5.58 -20.10 9.67
N ARG A 21 -4.52 -19.77 10.42
CA ARG A 21 -4.44 -20.04 11.86
C ARG A 21 -5.50 -19.29 12.65
N ASN A 22 -5.87 -18.08 12.24
CA ASN A 22 -6.88 -17.26 12.89
C ASN A 22 -8.19 -17.18 12.08
N TYR A 23 -8.50 -18.22 11.31
CA TYR A 23 -9.57 -18.20 10.30
C TYR A 23 -10.87 -17.61 10.83
N HIS A 24 -11.40 -18.11 11.96
CA HIS A 24 -12.66 -17.61 12.51
C HIS A 24 -12.63 -16.10 12.85
N ARG A 25 -11.54 -15.59 13.41
CA ARG A 25 -11.45 -14.16 13.77
C ARG A 25 -11.29 -13.29 12.53
N VAL A 26 -10.53 -13.78 11.56
CA VAL A 26 -10.26 -13.11 10.28
C VAL A 26 -11.51 -13.08 9.41
N THR A 27 -12.31 -14.14 9.37
CA THR A 27 -13.59 -14.17 8.66
C THR A 27 -14.62 -13.24 9.31
N THR A 28 -14.63 -13.12 10.65
CA THR A 28 -15.43 -12.09 11.33
C THR A 28 -15.02 -10.68 10.88
N ALA A 29 -13.71 -10.41 10.78
CA ALA A 29 -13.23 -9.12 10.27
C ALA A 29 -13.66 -8.86 8.81
N ALA A 30 -13.65 -9.90 7.96
CA ALA A 30 -14.14 -9.81 6.59
C ALA A 30 -15.66 -9.56 6.53
N ALA A 31 -16.44 -10.21 7.40
CA ALA A 31 -17.88 -9.97 7.51
C ALA A 31 -18.18 -8.51 7.91
N VAL A 32 -17.39 -7.93 8.81
CA VAL A 32 -17.47 -6.50 9.16
C VAL A 32 -17.18 -5.63 7.94
N ALA A 33 -16.19 -5.97 7.10
CA ALA A 33 -15.85 -5.19 5.90
C ALA A 33 -16.84 -5.38 4.73
N LEU A 34 -17.77 -6.34 4.82
CA LEU A 34 -18.68 -6.69 3.74
C LEU A 34 -19.51 -5.52 3.20
N PRO A 35 -20.08 -4.61 4.03
CA PRO A 35 -20.84 -3.46 3.51
C PRO A 35 -19.99 -2.55 2.64
N PHE A 36 -18.71 -2.35 2.99
CA PHE A 36 -17.77 -1.61 2.17
C PHE A 36 -17.50 -2.34 0.84
N SER A 37 -17.20 -3.63 0.89
CA SER A 37 -16.94 -4.44 -0.32
C SER A 37 -18.13 -4.46 -1.28
N ALA A 38 -19.34 -4.68 -0.76
CA ALA A 38 -20.57 -4.68 -1.54
C ALA A 38 -20.83 -3.29 -2.15
N GLY A 39 -20.71 -2.22 -1.35
CA GLY A 39 -20.86 -0.86 -1.83
C GLY A 39 -19.87 -0.51 -2.94
N LEU A 40 -18.61 -0.92 -2.81
CA LEU A 40 -17.57 -0.70 -3.81
C LEU A 40 -17.87 -1.43 -5.12
N LEU A 41 -18.15 -2.73 -5.06
CA LEU A 41 -18.44 -3.54 -6.24
C LEU A 41 -19.70 -3.06 -6.98
N LEU A 42 -20.74 -2.67 -6.23
CA LEU A 42 -21.97 -2.12 -6.80
C LEU A 42 -21.75 -0.73 -7.40
N SER A 43 -20.91 0.12 -6.80
CA SER A 43 -20.70 1.49 -7.29
C SER A 43 -20.09 1.54 -8.70
N GLN A 44 -19.24 0.58 -9.07
CA GLN A 44 -18.58 0.57 -10.38
C GLN A 44 -19.57 0.55 -11.57
N PRO A 45 -20.54 -0.37 -11.66
CA PRO A 45 -21.52 -0.35 -12.74
C PRO A 45 -22.47 0.85 -12.67
N PHE A 46 -22.87 1.31 -11.47
CA PHE A 46 -23.81 2.43 -11.33
C PHE A 46 -23.22 3.77 -11.82
N PHE A 47 -21.94 4.04 -11.54
CA PHE A 47 -21.31 5.30 -11.92
C PHE A 47 -20.69 5.29 -13.32
N SER A 48 -20.79 4.20 -14.07
CA SER A 48 -20.33 4.16 -15.47
C SER A 48 -21.05 5.21 -16.34
N SER A 49 -22.34 5.47 -16.10
CA SER A 49 -23.14 6.49 -16.83
C SER A 49 -23.05 7.89 -16.22
N SER A 50 -23.06 8.00 -14.89
CA SER A 50 -23.05 9.28 -14.14
C SER A 50 -21.68 9.96 -14.14
N SER A 51 -20.60 9.20 -14.34
CA SER A 51 -19.23 9.72 -14.46
C SER A 51 -19.01 10.55 -15.72
N SER A 52 -19.94 10.56 -16.67
CA SER A 52 -19.89 11.36 -17.90
C SER A 52 -19.69 12.86 -17.63
N SER A 53 -20.38 13.41 -16.62
CA SER A 53 -20.27 14.84 -16.27
C SER A 53 -18.92 15.23 -15.65
N LEU A 54 -18.33 14.36 -14.82
CA LEU A 54 -17.00 14.57 -14.25
C LEU A 54 -15.91 14.29 -15.28
N HIS A 55 -16.09 13.29 -16.13
CA HIS A 55 -15.20 12.97 -17.23
C HIS A 55 -15.07 14.14 -18.21
N THR A 56 -16.18 14.80 -18.60
CA THR A 56 -16.13 16.00 -19.45
C THR A 56 -15.42 17.16 -18.76
N ARG A 57 -15.62 17.35 -17.45
CA ARG A 57 -14.88 18.37 -16.67
C ARG A 57 -13.38 18.07 -16.60
N PHE A 58 -12.97 16.82 -16.37
CA PHE A 58 -11.55 16.46 -16.40
C PHE A 58 -10.95 16.60 -17.80
N ASN A 59 -11.69 16.22 -18.85
CA ASN A 59 -11.23 16.41 -20.23
C ASN A 59 -11.07 17.88 -20.59
N THR A 60 -11.97 18.76 -20.16
CA THR A 60 -11.83 20.21 -20.37
C THR A 60 -10.64 20.80 -19.61
N LEU A 61 -10.41 20.36 -18.37
CA LEU A 61 -9.21 20.75 -17.61
C LEU A 61 -7.93 20.27 -18.29
N PHE A 62 -7.89 19.02 -18.75
CA PHE A 62 -6.72 18.49 -19.44
C PHE A 62 -6.46 19.19 -20.78
N ARG A 63 -7.52 19.48 -21.53
CA ARG A 63 -7.43 20.27 -22.76
C ARG A 63 -6.95 21.70 -22.50
N GLY A 64 -7.44 22.34 -21.43
CA GLY A 64 -6.98 23.66 -21.00
C GLY A 64 -5.52 23.68 -20.54
N ALA A 65 -5.02 22.56 -20.04
CA ALA A 65 -3.63 22.35 -19.64
C ALA A 65 -2.69 22.03 -20.82
N GLY A 66 -3.16 22.09 -22.08
CA GLY A 66 -2.33 21.79 -23.25
C GLY A 66 -2.11 20.29 -23.48
N PHE A 67 -2.75 19.40 -22.71
CA PHE A 67 -2.73 17.98 -23.04
C PHE A 67 -3.58 17.76 -24.29
N SER A 68 -2.97 17.26 -25.37
CA SER A 68 -3.74 16.91 -26.56
C SER A 68 -4.75 15.81 -26.21
N SER A 69 -6.03 16.12 -26.32
CA SER A 69 -7.14 15.17 -26.11
C SER A 69 -7.13 14.00 -27.10
N SER A 70 -6.24 14.01 -28.10
CA SER A 70 -6.00 12.90 -29.03
C SER A 70 -5.18 11.76 -28.43
N LEU A 71 -4.64 11.92 -27.21
CA LEU A 71 -3.86 10.89 -26.53
C LEU A 71 -4.80 9.98 -25.74
N ASP A 72 -4.93 8.74 -26.22
CA ASP A 72 -5.82 7.71 -25.64
C ASP A 72 -5.62 7.54 -24.13
N PHE A 73 -4.39 7.68 -23.65
CA PHE A 73 -4.07 7.57 -22.23
C PHE A 73 -4.83 8.57 -21.36
N PHE A 74 -4.79 9.87 -21.68
CA PHE A 74 -5.41 10.90 -20.83
C PHE A 74 -6.93 10.82 -20.84
N ASN A 75 -7.52 10.38 -21.94
CA ASN A 75 -8.95 10.15 -22.04
C ASN A 75 -9.40 8.93 -21.21
N ILE A 76 -8.65 7.82 -21.30
CA ILE A 76 -8.90 6.64 -20.45
C ILE A 76 -8.69 7.00 -18.97
N LEU A 77 -7.64 7.76 -18.68
CA LEU A 77 -7.29 8.17 -17.33
C LEU A 77 -8.36 9.09 -16.73
N SER A 78 -8.84 10.09 -17.47
CA SER A 78 -9.90 10.98 -17.00
C SER A 78 -11.20 10.23 -16.70
N LEU A 79 -11.55 9.25 -17.55
CA LEU A 79 -12.69 8.37 -17.31
C LEU A 79 -12.49 7.53 -16.05
N LYS A 80 -11.34 6.89 -15.89
CA LYS A 80 -11.04 6.07 -14.71
C LYS A 80 -10.99 6.89 -13.42
N LEU A 81 -10.41 8.09 -13.45
CA LEU A 81 -10.42 9.01 -12.31
C LEU A 81 -11.82 9.45 -11.93
N ALA A 82 -12.65 9.80 -12.92
CA ALA A 82 -14.05 10.15 -12.66
C ALA A 82 -14.82 8.99 -12.03
N GLN A 83 -14.65 7.78 -12.55
CA GLN A 83 -15.25 6.55 -12.01
C GLN A 83 -14.78 6.28 -10.58
N THR A 84 -13.46 6.28 -10.34
CA THR A 84 -12.87 6.02 -9.03
C THR A 84 -13.28 7.09 -8.01
N LEU A 85 -13.29 8.38 -8.37
CA LEU A 85 -13.68 9.45 -7.46
C LEU A 85 -15.17 9.34 -7.09
N SER A 86 -16.03 9.07 -8.06
CA SER A 86 -17.47 8.91 -7.83
C SER A 86 -17.76 7.71 -6.93
N SER A 87 -17.11 6.58 -7.22
CA SER A 87 -17.15 5.36 -6.41
C SER A 87 -16.59 5.59 -5.00
N SER A 88 -15.49 6.34 -4.86
CA SER A 88 -14.88 6.65 -3.57
C SER A 88 -15.78 7.54 -2.71
N VAL A 89 -16.43 8.54 -3.29
CA VAL A 89 -17.39 9.41 -2.55
C VAL A 89 -18.58 8.59 -2.08
N PHE A 90 -19.12 7.71 -2.93
CA PHE A 90 -20.22 6.82 -2.57
C PHE A 90 -19.84 5.84 -1.44
N THR A 91 -18.62 5.30 -1.48
CA THR A 91 -18.14 4.32 -0.49
C THR A 91 -17.50 4.93 0.75
N LEU A 92 -17.30 6.24 0.79
CA LEU A 92 -16.65 6.96 1.88
C LEU A 92 -17.25 6.63 3.27
N PRO A 93 -18.58 6.69 3.51
CA PRO A 93 -19.12 6.38 4.82
C PRO A 93 -18.83 4.94 5.24
N PHE A 94 -18.91 3.98 4.30
CA PHE A 94 -18.58 2.58 4.55
C PHE A 94 -17.08 2.37 4.79
N SER A 95 -16.23 3.15 4.12
CA SER A 95 -14.78 3.08 4.30
C SER A 95 -14.38 3.58 5.69
N LEU A 96 -14.93 4.72 6.10
CA LEU A 96 -14.65 5.29 7.42
C LEU A 96 -15.17 4.41 8.56
N THR A 97 -16.28 3.70 8.37
CA THR A 97 -16.88 2.85 9.41
C THR A 97 -16.39 1.41 9.30
N PHE A 98 -16.98 0.62 8.40
CA PHE A 98 -16.80 -0.82 8.30
C PHE A 98 -15.38 -1.23 7.91
N LEU A 99 -14.78 -0.58 6.90
CA LEU A 99 -13.43 -0.93 6.46
C LEU A 99 -12.38 -0.60 7.52
N LEU A 100 -12.40 0.64 8.05
CA LEU A 100 -11.46 1.04 9.08
C LEU A 100 -11.61 0.22 10.36
N PHE A 101 -12.84 -0.13 10.76
CA PHE A 101 -13.06 -0.98 11.93
C PHE A 101 -12.51 -2.40 11.70
N SER A 102 -12.73 -2.98 10.52
CA SER A 102 -12.16 -4.27 10.14
C SER A 102 -10.62 -4.24 10.17
N LYS A 103 -9.99 -3.22 9.56
CA LYS A 103 -8.53 -3.05 9.59
C LYS A 103 -8.00 -2.87 11.01
N ALA A 104 -8.65 -2.04 11.83
CA ALA A 104 -8.29 -1.83 13.22
C ALA A 104 -8.36 -3.14 14.03
N TYR A 105 -9.42 -3.92 13.85
CA TYR A 105 -9.60 -5.21 14.52
C TYR A 105 -8.49 -6.20 14.15
N VAL A 106 -8.16 -6.32 12.85
CA VAL A 106 -7.08 -7.21 12.38
C VAL A 106 -5.74 -6.77 12.93
N ILE A 107 -5.43 -5.47 12.89
CA ILE A 107 -4.15 -4.95 13.43
C ILE A 107 -4.07 -5.19 14.94
N LYS A 108 -5.17 -4.97 15.69
CA LYS A 108 -5.21 -5.26 17.13
C LYS A 108 -4.99 -6.75 17.41
N LEU A 109 -5.64 -7.62 16.64
CA LEU A 109 -5.48 -9.07 16.73
C LEU A 109 -4.02 -9.51 16.52
N LEU A 110 -3.33 -8.93 15.53
CA LEU A 110 -1.94 -9.28 15.22
C LEU A 110 -0.93 -8.63 16.16
N SER A 111 -1.26 -7.46 16.71
CA SER A 111 -0.36 -6.70 17.58
C SER A 111 -0.24 -7.28 19.00
N ASN A 112 -1.14 -8.18 19.42
CA ASN A 112 -1.20 -8.71 20.81
C ASN A 112 -1.20 -7.62 21.92
N ASN A 113 -1.49 -6.38 21.58
CA ASN A 113 -1.49 -5.26 22.52
C ASN A 113 -2.85 -5.17 23.20
N HIS A 114 -2.92 -5.70 24.42
CA HIS A 114 -4.13 -5.74 25.24
C HIS A 114 -4.45 -4.43 25.96
N SER A 115 -3.50 -3.47 26.02
CA SER A 115 -3.51 -2.37 26.99
C SER A 115 -4.12 -1.05 26.51
N ALA A 116 -4.45 -0.90 25.23
CA ALA A 116 -4.96 0.37 24.72
C ALA A 116 -6.40 0.29 24.19
N ASP A 117 -7.15 1.35 24.52
CA ASP A 117 -8.56 1.50 24.21
C ASP A 117 -8.80 1.41 22.69
N SER A 118 -9.83 0.65 22.31
CA SER A 118 -10.23 0.46 20.91
C SER A 118 -10.56 1.78 20.20
N SER A 119 -11.08 2.77 20.95
CA SER A 119 -11.39 4.11 20.45
C SER A 119 -10.14 4.88 20.03
N VAL A 120 -9.07 4.82 20.82
CA VAL A 120 -7.80 5.50 20.52
C VAL A 120 -7.14 4.88 19.28
N TYR A 121 -7.18 3.55 19.15
CA TYR A 121 -6.73 2.85 17.94
C TYR A 121 -7.48 3.31 16.69
N TYR A 122 -8.80 3.37 16.78
CA TYR A 122 -9.64 3.79 15.66
C TYR A 122 -9.40 5.25 15.28
N LEU A 123 -9.34 6.18 16.25
CA LEU A 123 -9.05 7.59 15.98
C LEU A 123 -7.68 7.80 15.34
N ARG A 124 -6.66 7.04 15.77
CA ARG A 124 -5.31 7.11 15.20
C ARG A 124 -5.26 6.57 13.77
N LEU A 125 -6.00 5.49 13.48
CA LEU A 125 -6.20 4.97 12.13
C LEU A 125 -6.94 5.99 11.26
N LEU A 126 -8.05 6.56 11.77
CA LEU A 126 -8.87 7.54 11.07
C LEU A 126 -8.03 8.77 10.67
N LYS A 127 -7.25 9.33 11.60
CA LYS A 127 -6.34 10.44 11.32
C LYS A 127 -5.34 10.08 10.21
N THR A 128 -4.79 8.86 10.25
CA THR A 128 -3.86 8.37 9.22
C THR A 128 -4.55 8.17 7.88
N TYR A 129 -5.78 7.67 7.88
CA TYR A 129 -6.59 7.48 6.68
C TYR A 129 -6.90 8.81 5.99
N VAL A 130 -7.28 9.84 6.76
CA VAL A 130 -7.50 11.19 6.23
C VAL A 130 -6.19 11.77 5.67
N CYS A 131 -5.06 11.62 6.36
CA CYS A 131 -3.76 12.04 5.82
C CYS A 131 -3.39 11.27 4.54
N ASN A 132 -3.70 9.97 4.46
CA ASN A 132 -3.46 9.17 3.27
C ASN A 132 -4.29 9.65 2.08
N PHE A 133 -5.53 10.07 2.30
CA PHE A 133 -6.37 10.65 1.26
C PHE A 133 -5.73 11.92 0.68
N PHE A 134 -5.25 12.83 1.54
CA PHE A 134 -4.50 14.01 1.09
C PHE A 134 -3.20 13.64 0.36
N LEU A 135 -2.47 12.64 0.82
CA LEU A 135 -1.26 12.16 0.15
C LEU A 135 -1.56 11.62 -1.25
N LEU A 136 -2.62 10.81 -1.41
CA LEU A 136 -3.02 10.28 -2.71
C LEU A 136 -3.46 11.40 -3.66
N ILE A 137 -4.25 12.37 -3.19
CA ILE A 137 -4.62 13.54 -4.00
C ILE A 137 -3.37 14.32 -4.40
N SER A 138 -2.46 14.57 -3.46
CA SER A 138 -1.21 15.28 -3.73
C SER A 138 -0.33 14.54 -4.73
N ALA A 139 -0.27 13.21 -4.68
CA ALA A 139 0.50 12.38 -5.61
C ALA A 139 -0.09 12.42 -7.03
N ASN A 140 -1.42 12.41 -7.14
CA ASN A 140 -2.11 12.60 -8.42
C ASN A 140 -1.85 14.00 -8.98
N ALA A 141 -2.01 15.03 -8.16
CA ALA A 141 -1.80 16.42 -8.56
C ALA A 141 -0.35 16.68 -9.00
N SER A 142 0.63 16.14 -8.26
CA SER A 142 2.05 16.28 -8.63
C SER A 142 2.38 15.53 -9.91
N ALA A 143 1.82 14.34 -10.14
CA ALA A 143 1.98 13.63 -11.41
C ALA A 143 1.41 14.43 -12.59
N PHE A 144 0.22 15.02 -12.44
CA PHE A 144 -0.35 15.89 -13.49
C PHE A 144 0.47 17.15 -13.71
N ALA A 145 0.99 17.77 -12.65
CA ALA A 145 1.88 18.92 -12.78
C ALA A 145 3.20 18.57 -13.51
N LEU A 146 3.76 17.40 -13.22
CA LEU A 146 4.95 16.91 -13.92
C LEU A 146 4.68 16.65 -15.40
N PHE A 147 3.56 16.00 -15.72
CA PHE A 147 3.17 15.81 -17.12
C PHE A 147 2.91 17.15 -17.80
N PHE A 148 2.19 18.07 -17.15
CA PHE A 148 1.94 19.40 -17.69
C PHE A 148 3.25 20.09 -18.07
N LEU A 149 4.22 20.11 -17.15
CA LEU A 149 5.53 20.72 -17.41
C LEU A 149 6.27 20.00 -18.54
N ALA A 150 6.28 18.67 -18.55
CA ALA A 150 6.97 17.88 -19.57
C ALA A 150 6.37 18.08 -20.97
N PHE A 151 5.05 18.01 -21.11
CA PHE A 151 4.37 18.19 -22.41
C PHE A 151 4.57 19.60 -22.94
N ASN A 152 4.39 20.65 -22.11
CA ASN A 152 4.58 22.03 -22.53
C ASN A 152 6.05 22.35 -22.87
N ALA A 153 7.01 21.83 -22.10
CA ALA A 153 8.43 22.02 -22.40
C ALA A 153 8.80 21.40 -23.76
N LEU A 154 8.32 20.18 -24.02
CA LEU A 154 8.61 19.48 -25.27
C LEU A 154 7.93 20.12 -26.48
N GLU A 155 6.72 20.63 -26.31
CA GLU A 155 6.04 21.43 -27.33
C GLU A 155 6.81 22.72 -27.62
N ALA A 156 7.31 23.41 -26.59
CA ALA A 156 8.13 24.62 -26.75
C ALA A 156 9.46 24.37 -27.50
N PHE A 157 10.03 23.16 -27.39
CA PHE A 157 11.20 22.73 -28.17
C PHE A 157 10.84 22.24 -29.59
N GLY A 158 9.56 22.26 -29.98
CA GLY A 158 9.10 21.87 -31.32
C GLY A 158 8.92 20.36 -31.51
N PHE A 159 8.95 19.55 -30.46
CA PHE A 159 8.76 18.10 -30.56
C PHE A 159 7.27 17.72 -30.58
N SER A 160 6.56 18.07 -31.67
CA SER A 160 5.11 17.78 -31.83
C SER A 160 4.80 16.63 -32.80
N SER A 161 5.79 15.77 -33.11
CA SER A 161 5.55 14.62 -34.00
C SER A 161 4.60 13.59 -33.38
N ARG A 162 3.75 12.96 -34.20
CA ARG A 162 2.78 11.95 -33.76
C ARG A 162 3.45 10.77 -33.04
N ASN A 163 4.60 10.32 -33.52
CA ASN A 163 5.35 9.23 -32.89
C ASN A 163 5.87 9.63 -31.51
N PHE A 164 6.29 10.89 -31.36
CA PHE A 164 6.79 11.42 -30.11
C PHE A 164 5.67 11.58 -29.08
N ASN A 165 4.50 12.08 -29.49
CA ASN A 165 3.31 12.16 -28.64
C ASN A 165 2.85 10.78 -28.14
N ASN A 166 2.88 9.75 -29.00
CA ASN A 166 2.57 8.38 -28.59
C ASN A 166 3.59 7.85 -27.57
N PHE A 167 4.89 8.09 -27.81
CA PHE A 167 5.94 7.71 -26.87
C PHE A 167 5.77 8.40 -25.51
N LEU A 168 5.49 9.70 -25.50
CA LEU A 168 5.21 10.45 -24.28
C LEU A 168 3.97 9.95 -23.55
N SER A 169 2.93 9.57 -24.27
CA SER A 169 1.71 8.99 -23.69
C SER A 169 2.02 7.66 -22.99
N VAL A 170 2.77 6.77 -23.64
CA VAL A 170 3.19 5.49 -23.04
C VAL A 170 4.11 5.72 -21.84
N SER A 171 5.07 6.63 -21.96
CA SER A 171 5.98 6.99 -20.87
C SER A 171 5.23 7.57 -19.67
N SER A 172 4.26 8.46 -19.92
CA SER A 172 3.40 9.05 -18.89
C SER A 172 2.59 7.99 -18.17
N ALA A 173 2.04 7.01 -18.89
CA ALA A 173 1.31 5.89 -18.30
C ALA A 173 2.19 5.06 -17.34
N ILE A 174 3.42 4.77 -17.75
CA ILE A 174 4.38 4.01 -16.94
C ILE A 174 4.77 4.81 -15.69
N ILE A 175 5.16 6.08 -15.86
CA ILE A 175 5.57 6.96 -14.76
C ILE A 175 4.42 7.14 -13.76
N TYR A 176 3.21 7.41 -14.25
CA TYR A 176 2.01 7.55 -13.42
C TYR A 176 1.75 6.29 -12.60
N SER A 177 1.84 5.12 -13.24
CA SER A 177 1.65 3.83 -12.57
C SER A 177 2.68 3.61 -11.47
N ILE A 178 3.95 3.98 -11.69
CA ILE A 178 5.01 3.88 -10.67
C ILE A 178 4.73 4.82 -9.50
N ILE A 179 4.34 6.06 -9.75
CA ILE A 179 4.03 7.05 -8.71
C ILE A 179 2.87 6.55 -7.84
N ILE A 180 1.76 6.14 -8.47
CA ILE A 180 0.57 5.68 -7.76
C ILE A 180 0.82 4.37 -7.02
N ALA A 181 1.55 3.41 -7.61
CA ALA A 181 1.88 2.16 -6.94
C ALA A 181 2.71 2.38 -5.67
N ASN A 182 3.72 3.25 -5.73
CA ASN A 182 4.50 3.60 -4.54
C ASN A 182 3.66 4.35 -3.50
N ALA A 183 2.82 5.30 -3.92
CA ALA A 183 1.92 6.01 -3.01
C ALA A 183 0.97 5.03 -2.29
N PHE A 184 0.39 4.06 -3.02
CA PHE A 184 -0.47 3.04 -2.44
C PHE A 184 0.25 2.20 -1.37
N VAL A 185 1.46 1.70 -1.69
CA VAL A 185 2.29 0.96 -0.73
C VAL A 185 2.59 1.79 0.52
N ILE A 186 2.99 3.06 0.36
CA ILE A 186 3.25 3.97 1.49
C ILE A 186 2.01 4.16 2.34
N THR A 187 0.84 4.40 1.74
CA THR A 187 -0.41 4.61 2.49
C THR A 187 -0.85 3.37 3.27
N ASN A 188 -0.75 2.18 2.69
CA ASN A 188 -1.07 0.93 3.37
C ASN A 188 -0.11 0.67 4.53
N LEU A 189 1.18 0.90 4.33
CA LEU A 189 2.17 0.76 5.39
C LEU A 189 1.95 1.80 6.51
N ALA A 190 1.60 3.04 6.14
CA ALA A 190 1.28 4.10 7.09
C ALA A 190 0.08 3.72 7.97
N LEU A 191 -0.99 3.17 7.39
CA LEU A 191 -2.16 2.70 8.15
C LEU A 191 -1.77 1.67 9.20
N VAL A 192 -0.98 0.67 8.81
CA VAL A 192 -0.60 -0.42 9.70
C VAL A 192 0.42 0.03 10.76
N SER A 193 1.31 0.96 10.42
CA SER A 193 2.23 1.55 11.39
C SER A 193 1.53 2.49 12.39
N SER A 194 0.35 3.02 12.04
CA SER A 194 -0.30 4.08 12.81
C SER A 194 -0.50 3.74 14.29
N PRO A 195 -0.94 2.53 14.70
CA PRO A 195 -1.17 2.26 16.12
C PRO A 195 0.10 2.25 16.96
N SER A 196 1.24 1.94 16.35
CA SER A 196 2.54 1.97 17.04
C SER A 196 3.17 3.37 17.13
N SER A 197 2.62 4.36 16.41
CA SER A 197 3.07 5.75 16.48
C SER A 197 2.37 6.49 17.61
N SER A 198 3.06 7.41 18.30
CA SER A 198 2.46 8.19 19.39
C SER A 198 1.31 9.09 18.94
N SER A 199 1.40 9.66 17.72
CA SER A 199 0.48 10.71 17.24
C SER A 199 -0.47 10.31 16.08
N GLY A 200 -0.18 9.24 15.34
CA GLY A 200 -0.89 8.91 14.09
C GLY A 200 -0.82 10.00 13.02
N GLY A 201 -1.53 9.83 11.91
CA GLY A 201 -1.60 10.84 10.85
C GLY A 201 -0.31 10.92 10.03
N TYR A 202 0.16 12.14 9.79
CA TYR A 202 1.35 12.39 8.96
C TYR A 202 2.63 11.76 9.54
N THR A 203 2.74 11.60 10.86
CA THR A 203 3.92 10.97 11.47
C THR A 203 4.04 9.49 11.05
N SER A 204 2.90 8.81 10.89
CA SER A 204 2.86 7.42 10.38
C SER A 204 3.30 7.36 8.91
N ILE A 205 2.92 8.37 8.13
CA ILE A 205 3.30 8.47 6.71
C ILE A 205 4.81 8.68 6.59
N LEU A 206 5.38 9.63 7.33
CA LEU A 206 6.84 9.85 7.33
C LEU A 206 7.59 8.59 7.74
N LYS A 207 7.11 7.90 8.78
CA LYS A 207 7.67 6.62 9.21
C LYS A 207 7.60 5.57 8.10
N ALA A 208 6.47 5.45 7.41
CA ALA A 208 6.31 4.54 6.28
C ALA A 208 7.27 4.88 5.11
N CYS A 209 7.43 6.16 4.78
CA CYS A 209 8.37 6.61 3.76
C CYS A 209 9.83 6.22 4.11
N LEU A 210 10.23 6.39 5.37
CA LEU A 210 11.55 6.00 5.84
C LEU A 210 11.74 4.48 5.77
N LEU A 211 10.75 3.70 6.22
CA LEU A 211 10.80 2.24 6.22
C LEU A 211 10.87 1.64 4.80
N ILE A 212 10.22 2.28 3.83
CA ILE A 212 10.20 1.81 2.43
C ILE A 212 11.49 2.18 1.69
N ARG A 213 12.28 3.14 2.18
CA ARG A 213 13.50 3.60 1.50
C ARG A 213 14.48 2.44 1.32
N GLY A 214 14.76 2.08 0.06
CA GLY A 214 15.61 0.95 -0.31
C GLY A 214 14.93 -0.43 -0.27
N ARG A 215 13.61 -0.47 0.02
CA ARG A 215 12.80 -1.69 0.13
C ARG A 215 11.56 -1.68 -0.77
N SER A 216 11.41 -0.67 -1.63
CA SER A 216 10.25 -0.49 -2.52
C SER A 216 9.95 -1.70 -3.40
N SER A 217 10.98 -2.37 -3.93
CA SER A 217 10.81 -3.55 -4.78
C SER A 217 10.10 -4.70 -4.04
N THR A 218 10.51 -5.00 -2.80
CA THR A 218 9.88 -6.04 -1.99
C THR A 218 8.48 -5.65 -1.53
N ALA A 219 8.28 -4.38 -1.20
CA ALA A 219 6.96 -3.88 -0.85
C ALA A 219 5.97 -4.00 -2.02
N LEU A 220 6.41 -3.63 -3.24
CA LEU A 220 5.63 -3.80 -4.47
C LEU A 220 5.38 -5.28 -4.79
N ALA A 221 6.39 -6.14 -4.63
CA ALA A 221 6.25 -7.59 -4.83
C ALA A 221 5.24 -8.24 -3.87
N LEU A 222 5.08 -7.70 -2.66
CA LEU A 222 4.07 -8.16 -1.69
C LEU A 222 2.68 -7.61 -1.97
N ALA A 223 2.57 -6.38 -2.46
CA ALA A 223 1.30 -5.77 -2.81
C ALA A 223 0.71 -6.32 -4.13
N LEU A 224 1.55 -6.82 -5.04
CA LEU A 224 1.12 -7.29 -6.36
C LEU A 224 0.08 -8.43 -6.28
N PRO A 225 0.30 -9.54 -5.53
CA PRO A 225 -0.65 -10.65 -5.52
C PRO A 225 -1.98 -10.29 -4.86
N THR A 226 -1.98 -9.48 -3.80
CA THR A 226 -3.20 -9.07 -3.11
C THR A 226 -4.04 -8.15 -3.99
N ASN A 227 -3.42 -7.18 -4.66
CA ASN A 227 -4.10 -6.29 -5.60
C ASN A 227 -4.60 -7.02 -6.84
N LEU A 228 -3.83 -8.00 -7.36
CA LEU A 228 -4.28 -8.83 -8.48
C LEU A 228 -5.48 -9.69 -8.08
N GLY A 229 -5.49 -10.23 -6.86
CA GLY A 229 -6.64 -10.93 -6.29
C GLY A 229 -7.89 -10.06 -6.21
N LEU A 230 -7.76 -8.83 -5.69
CA LEU A 230 -8.86 -7.86 -5.63
C LEU A 230 -9.40 -7.53 -7.03
N ALA A 231 -8.52 -7.24 -8.00
CA ALA A 231 -8.91 -6.98 -9.39
C ALA A 231 -9.59 -8.19 -10.04
N GLY A 232 -9.13 -9.41 -9.73
CA GLY A 232 -9.76 -10.64 -10.19
C GLY A 232 -11.18 -10.82 -9.64
N VAL A 233 -11.41 -10.47 -8.37
CA VAL A 233 -12.74 -10.51 -7.76
C VAL A 233 -13.66 -9.42 -8.33
N GLU A 234 -13.14 -8.22 -8.62
CA GLU A 234 -13.88 -7.17 -9.32
C GLU A 234 -14.31 -7.64 -10.71
N ALA A 235 -13.40 -8.22 -11.49
CA ALA A 235 -13.71 -8.77 -12.81
C ALA A 235 -14.75 -9.91 -12.72
N LEU A 236 -14.64 -10.77 -11.70
CA LEU A 236 -15.61 -11.83 -11.45
C LEU A 236 -17.01 -11.26 -11.14
N PHE A 237 -17.10 -10.21 -10.34
CA PHE A 237 -18.37 -9.53 -10.05
C PHE A 237 -19.00 -8.96 -11.32
N GLN A 238 -18.22 -8.27 -12.14
CA GLN A 238 -18.69 -7.72 -13.42
C GLN A 238 -19.19 -8.84 -14.35
N TYR A 239 -18.42 -9.92 -14.48
CA TYR A 239 -18.77 -11.03 -15.36
C TYR A 239 -19.99 -11.83 -14.88
N ARG A 240 -20.09 -12.13 -13.58
CA ARG A 240 -21.15 -12.98 -13.02
C ARG A 240 -22.42 -12.22 -12.65
N VAL A 241 -22.28 -11.10 -11.96
CA VAL A 241 -23.42 -10.39 -11.36
C VAL A 241 -23.97 -9.37 -12.33
N VAL A 242 -23.10 -8.46 -12.81
CA VAL A 242 -23.52 -7.34 -13.66
C VAL A 242 -24.01 -7.85 -15.02
N SER A 243 -23.29 -8.78 -15.64
CA SER A 243 -23.70 -9.40 -16.91
C SER A 243 -25.05 -10.13 -16.80
N SER A 244 -25.25 -10.95 -15.76
CA SER A 244 -26.51 -11.68 -15.57
C SER A 244 -27.68 -10.75 -15.26
N TYR A 245 -27.46 -9.66 -14.53
CA TYR A 245 -28.49 -8.65 -14.27
C TYR A 245 -28.98 -7.99 -15.57
N TYR A 246 -28.07 -7.60 -16.47
CA TYR A 246 -28.45 -6.97 -17.74
C TYR A 246 -29.10 -7.92 -18.74
N LYS A 247 -28.72 -9.21 -18.74
CA LYS A 247 -29.33 -10.20 -19.63
C LYS A 247 -30.73 -10.62 -19.18
N GLY A 248 -31.05 -10.49 -17.89
CA GLY A 248 -32.33 -10.94 -17.34
C GLY A 248 -32.48 -12.46 -17.29
N ASP A 249 -31.38 -13.21 -17.41
CA ASP A 249 -31.38 -14.67 -17.54
C ASP A 249 -31.61 -15.43 -16.20
N ARG A 250 -31.58 -14.73 -15.06
CA ARG A 250 -31.57 -15.35 -13.72
C ARG A 250 -32.41 -14.56 -12.72
N ASP A 251 -32.95 -15.28 -11.74
CA ASP A 251 -33.70 -14.67 -10.63
C ASP A 251 -32.83 -13.69 -9.83
N ILE A 252 -33.43 -12.55 -9.45
CA ILE A 252 -32.77 -11.46 -8.72
C ILE A 252 -32.18 -11.96 -7.39
N THR A 253 -32.85 -12.89 -6.72
CA THR A 253 -32.39 -13.48 -5.46
C THR A 253 -31.12 -14.31 -5.64
N SER A 254 -31.02 -15.09 -6.73
CA SER A 254 -29.82 -15.86 -7.08
C SER A 254 -28.64 -14.93 -7.37
N ILE A 255 -28.89 -13.85 -8.14
CA ILE A 255 -27.88 -12.84 -8.47
C ILE A 255 -27.39 -12.12 -7.19
N ALA A 256 -28.31 -11.75 -6.28
CA ALA A 256 -27.98 -11.08 -5.03
C ALA A 256 -27.13 -11.96 -4.10
N LEU A 257 -27.46 -13.26 -3.98
CA LEU A 257 -26.71 -14.21 -3.16
C LEU A 257 -25.30 -14.41 -3.73
N GLU A 258 -25.19 -14.62 -5.05
CA GLU A 258 -23.90 -14.75 -5.73
C GLU A 258 -23.04 -13.47 -5.58
N GLY A 259 -23.67 -12.30 -5.74
CA GLY A 259 -23.00 -11.01 -5.53
C GLY A 259 -22.54 -10.80 -4.09
N THR A 260 -23.32 -11.22 -3.11
CA THR A 260 -22.94 -11.16 -1.68
C THR A 260 -21.75 -12.08 -1.40
N PHE A 261 -21.72 -13.28 -1.98
CA PHE A 261 -20.58 -14.18 -1.86
C PHE A 261 -19.31 -13.60 -2.48
N ILE A 262 -19.41 -13.00 -3.67
CA ILE A 262 -18.27 -12.34 -4.34
C ILE A 262 -17.80 -11.12 -3.53
N ALA A 263 -18.71 -10.33 -2.96
CA ALA A 263 -18.37 -9.21 -2.07
C ALA A 263 -17.67 -9.69 -0.79
N TYR A 264 -18.07 -10.83 -0.25
CA TYR A 264 -17.38 -11.45 0.89
C TYR A 264 -15.97 -11.94 0.51
N LEU A 265 -15.79 -12.54 -0.68
CA LEU A 265 -14.45 -12.87 -1.20
C LEU A 265 -13.56 -11.63 -1.30
N TYR A 266 -14.11 -10.51 -1.79
CA TYR A 266 -13.39 -9.24 -1.83
C TYR A 266 -12.96 -8.78 -0.43
N ALA A 267 -13.87 -8.89 0.55
CA ALA A 267 -13.56 -8.55 1.94
C ALA A 267 -12.44 -9.43 2.54
N LEU A 268 -12.38 -10.72 2.21
CA LEU A 268 -11.29 -11.60 2.64
C LEU A 268 -9.94 -11.15 2.08
N PHE A 269 -9.89 -10.74 0.82
CA PHE A 269 -8.66 -10.18 0.22
C PHE A 269 -8.24 -8.87 0.87
N LEU A 270 -9.17 -7.98 1.25
CA LEU A 270 -8.86 -6.75 1.99
C LEU A 270 -8.25 -7.04 3.37
N VAL A 271 -8.75 -8.07 4.06
CA VAL A 271 -8.18 -8.49 5.36
C VAL A 271 -6.81 -9.13 5.15
N LEU A 272 -6.66 -9.99 4.14
CA LEU A 272 -5.37 -10.61 3.81
C LEU A 272 -4.32 -9.54 3.47
N ASP A 273 -4.68 -8.54 2.65
CA ASP A 273 -3.82 -7.40 2.34
C ASP A 273 -3.37 -6.66 3.62
N THR A 274 -4.28 -6.49 4.58
CA THR A 274 -3.96 -5.86 5.86
C THR A 274 -2.96 -6.70 6.67
N ILE A 275 -3.11 -8.03 6.68
CA ILE A 275 -2.17 -8.96 7.33
C ILE A 275 -0.80 -8.92 6.65
N VAL A 276 -0.75 -8.92 5.32
CA VAL A 276 0.50 -8.85 4.53
C VAL A 276 1.25 -7.56 4.87
N ASN A 277 0.56 -6.42 4.83
CA ASN A 277 1.16 -5.12 5.17
C ASN A 277 1.63 -5.05 6.63
N PHE A 278 0.92 -5.68 7.57
CA PHE A 278 1.34 -5.78 8.96
C PHE A 278 2.61 -6.60 9.16
N LEU A 279 2.68 -7.78 8.54
CA LEU A 279 3.85 -8.63 8.67
C LEU A 279 5.04 -8.02 7.96
N PHE A 280 4.84 -7.37 6.80
CA PHE A 280 5.87 -6.59 6.14
C PHE A 280 6.41 -5.47 7.05
N TYR A 281 5.52 -4.70 7.67
CA TYR A 281 5.89 -3.68 8.65
C TYR A 281 6.74 -4.23 9.80
N GLN A 282 6.32 -5.37 10.37
CA GLN A 282 7.05 -6.00 11.46
C GLN A 282 8.44 -6.49 11.01
N SER A 283 8.54 -7.07 9.82
CA SER A 283 9.82 -7.48 9.23
C SER A 283 10.72 -6.25 8.95
N CYS A 284 10.15 -5.11 8.56
CA CYS A 284 10.92 -3.88 8.39
C CYS A 284 11.52 -3.36 9.71
N ILE A 285 10.75 -3.38 10.80
CA ILE A 285 11.23 -2.96 12.13
C ILE A 285 12.34 -3.87 12.63
N LYS A 286 12.13 -5.19 12.60
CA LYS A 286 13.14 -6.17 13.05
C LYS A 286 14.47 -5.99 12.36
N ASN A 287 14.45 -5.71 11.06
CA ASN A 287 15.67 -5.44 10.31
C ASN A 287 16.35 -4.12 10.72
N GLU A 288 15.62 -3.09 11.17
CA GLU A 288 16.22 -1.86 11.71
C GLU A 288 16.84 -2.08 13.09
N GLU A 289 16.16 -2.83 13.96
CA GLU A 289 16.67 -3.20 15.30
C GLU A 289 17.93 -4.05 15.19
N ASP A 290 17.92 -5.09 14.35
CA ASP A 290 19.08 -5.95 14.08
C ASP A 290 20.27 -5.14 13.53
N GLN A 291 20.01 -4.11 12.70
CA GLN A 291 21.06 -3.23 12.18
C GLN A 291 21.66 -2.34 13.27
N LYS A 292 20.84 -1.81 14.19
CA LYS A 292 21.34 -0.99 15.30
C LYS A 292 22.20 -1.82 16.26
N ILE A 293 21.75 -3.01 16.63
CA ILE A 293 22.51 -3.93 17.50
C ILE A 293 23.85 -4.28 16.84
N GLY A 294 23.85 -4.64 15.56
CA GLY A 294 25.10 -4.96 14.85
C GLY A 294 26.09 -3.79 14.76
N ILE A 295 25.59 -2.55 14.70
CA ILE A 295 26.43 -1.34 14.73
C ILE A 295 26.98 -1.10 16.14
N GLU A 296 26.17 -1.23 17.18
CA GLU A 296 26.60 -1.09 18.58
C GLU A 296 27.63 -2.17 18.96
N ASP A 297 27.45 -3.41 18.50
CA ASP A 297 28.43 -4.49 18.67
C ASP A 297 29.74 -4.19 17.95
N GLU A 298 29.69 -3.65 16.72
CA GLU A 298 30.90 -3.29 15.97
C GLU A 298 31.69 -2.14 16.64
N TYR A 299 30.99 -1.14 17.18
CA TYR A 299 31.63 -0.07 17.97
C TYR A 299 32.20 -0.60 19.29
N SER A 300 31.47 -1.48 19.98
CA SER A 300 31.94 -2.10 21.23
C SER A 300 33.21 -2.93 21.00
N ILE A 301 33.26 -3.72 19.92
CA ILE A 301 34.46 -4.48 19.51
C ILE A 301 35.62 -3.53 19.17
N LYS A 302 35.39 -2.43 18.44
CA LYS A 302 36.45 -1.46 18.10
C LYS A 302 37.02 -0.76 19.35
N ILE A 303 36.16 -0.40 20.31
CA ILE A 303 36.61 0.20 21.58
C ILE A 303 37.44 -0.82 22.36
N GLN A 304 37.00 -2.07 22.45
CA GLN A 304 37.73 -3.14 23.15
C GLN A 304 39.12 -3.39 22.52
N ILE A 305 39.24 -3.36 21.19
CA ILE A 305 40.53 -3.49 20.49
C ILE A 305 41.43 -2.27 20.76
N CYS A 306 40.89 -1.05 20.72
CA CYS A 306 41.64 0.17 21.04
C CYS A 306 42.12 0.23 22.50
N GLU A 307 41.35 -0.34 23.44
CA GLU A 307 41.73 -0.42 24.85
C GLU A 307 42.85 -1.46 25.07
N ILE A 308 42.77 -2.61 24.39
CA ILE A 308 43.80 -3.66 24.43
C ILE A 308 45.12 -3.17 23.81
N GLU A 309 45.08 -2.41 22.71
CA GLU A 309 46.29 -1.84 22.08
C GLU A 309 46.93 -0.71 22.92
N ASN A 310 46.15 0.03 23.71
CA ASN A 310 46.67 1.06 24.62
C ASN A 310 47.17 0.50 25.96
N THR A 311 46.74 -0.69 26.36
CA THR A 311 47.40 -1.44 27.44
C THR A 311 48.68 -2.09 26.93
N LYS A 312 49.78 -1.34 26.95
CA LYS A 312 51.14 -1.89 26.90
C LYS A 312 51.29 -2.97 27.97
N ILE A 313 51.18 -4.24 27.57
CA ILE A 313 51.56 -5.38 28.41
C ILE A 313 53.08 -5.29 28.60
N HIS A 314 53.51 -4.77 29.75
CA HIS A 314 54.88 -4.86 30.19
C HIS A 314 55.15 -6.30 30.64
N ILE A 315 55.50 -7.19 29.69
CA ILE A 315 56.10 -8.48 30.02
C ILE A 315 57.52 -8.20 30.50
N LYS A 316 57.69 -8.03 31.81
CA LYS A 316 58.99 -7.96 32.47
C LYS A 316 59.57 -9.37 32.47
N GLY A 317 60.40 -9.67 31.48
CA GLY A 317 61.14 -10.94 31.41
C GLY A 317 62.05 -11.10 32.62
N SER A 318 61.88 -12.21 33.34
CA SER A 318 62.89 -12.70 34.29
C SER A 318 63.62 -13.88 33.65
N LYS A 319 64.93 -13.72 33.56
CA LYS A 319 65.92 -14.70 33.11
C LYS A 319 65.95 -15.94 34.01
N SER A 320 66.22 -17.08 33.35
CA SER A 320 67.04 -18.24 33.77
C SER A 320 67.04 -18.68 35.25
N TYR A 321 66.77 -19.96 35.52
CA TYR A 321 67.79 -21.01 35.73
C TYR A 321 67.14 -22.35 36.17
N GLN A 322 67.74 -23.43 35.65
CA GLN A 322 67.96 -24.75 36.27
C GLN A 322 66.86 -25.82 36.33
N GLU A 323 67.26 -26.94 35.72
CA GLU A 323 66.97 -28.36 35.98
C GLU A 323 66.53 -28.70 37.42
N VAL A 324 65.67 -29.71 37.55
CA VAL A 324 65.97 -31.02 38.20
C VAL A 324 64.71 -31.90 38.15
N LEU A 325 64.87 -33.08 37.54
CA LEU A 325 64.04 -34.31 37.52
C LEU A 325 62.53 -34.20 37.23
#